data_AF-A0A2D6XHJ7-F1
#
_entry.id   AF-A0A2D6XHJ7-F1
#
_cell.length_a   1.000
_cell.length_b   1.000
_cell.length_c   1.000
_cell.angle_alpha   90.00
_cell.angle_beta   90.00
_cell.angle_gamma   90.00
#
_symmetry.space_group_name_H-M   'P 1'
#
loop_
_entity.id
_entity.type
_entity.pdbx_description
1 polymer ?
#
loop_
_entity_poly.entity_id
_entity_poly.type
_entity_poly.pdbx_seq_one_letter_code
_entity_poly.pdbx_strand_id
1 'polypeptide(L)'
;MITIDLKAKPKVKRWLRENKINFKTLQKATVIFFNQIQKRSKSNKHYNIEVKTCHHPSSGYYFGFDELHVTHFLDQNGWSSDKKFDTFTGHFLHELRHWIQDNMLHVAEKRLNYTDQDCEKENDKYYYNKWEIDARKFERQYKKEFMDLYYVLETLSSKKLFY
;
A
#
# COMPACT_ATOMS: atom_id res chain seq x y z
N MET A 1 -18.74 -8.66 3.79
CA MET A 1 -17.40 -8.45 4.38
C MET A 1 -16.37 -8.60 3.27
N ILE A 2 -15.37 -7.72 3.21
CA ILE A 2 -14.33 -7.82 2.19
C ILE A 2 -13.14 -8.58 2.77
N THR A 3 -12.66 -9.57 2.04
CA THR A 3 -11.42 -10.28 2.37
C THR A 3 -10.36 -9.90 1.36
N ILE A 4 -9.17 -9.54 1.85
CA ILE A 4 -7.99 -9.25 1.04
C ILE A 4 -6.91 -10.25 1.43
N ASP A 5 -6.49 -11.06 0.46
CA ASP A 5 -5.31 -11.92 0.61
C ASP A 5 -4.13 -11.26 -0.09
N LEU A 6 -3.12 -10.90 0.71
CA LEU A 6 -1.87 -10.37 0.17
C LEU A 6 -1.00 -11.55 -0.28
N LYS A 7 -0.51 -11.46 -1.52
CA LYS A 7 0.50 -12.35 -2.08
C LYS A 7 1.81 -11.61 -2.25
N ALA A 8 2.92 -12.33 -2.19
CA ALA A 8 4.23 -11.78 -2.44
C ALA A 8 5.18 -12.91 -2.81
N LYS A 9 6.03 -12.70 -3.81
CA LYS A 9 7.10 -13.66 -4.16
C LYS A 9 8.05 -13.86 -2.96
N PRO A 10 8.72 -15.01 -2.84
CA PRO A 10 9.66 -15.27 -1.74
C PRO A 10 10.73 -14.19 -1.56
N LYS A 11 11.21 -13.60 -2.67
CA LYS A 11 12.16 -12.48 -2.64
C LYS A 11 11.59 -11.22 -1.95
N VAL A 12 10.32 -10.90 -2.22
CA VAL A 12 9.65 -9.73 -1.62
C VAL A 12 9.37 -9.97 -0.15
N LYS A 13 8.94 -11.18 0.22
CA LYS A 13 8.76 -11.55 1.64
C LYS A 13 10.07 -11.45 2.44
N ARG A 14 11.18 -11.83 1.81
CA ARG A 14 12.52 -11.70 2.41
C ARG A 14 12.89 -10.22 2.60
N TRP A 15 12.72 -9.41 1.56
CA TRP A 15 12.97 -7.96 1.61
C TRP A 15 12.11 -7.24 2.67
N LEU A 16 10.83 -7.59 2.79
CA LEU A 16 9.96 -7.07 3.86
C LEU A 16 10.53 -7.41 5.23
N ARG A 17 10.94 -8.67 5.44
CA ARG A 17 11.53 -9.12 6.71
C ARG A 17 12.85 -8.41 7.03
N GLU A 18 13.71 -8.19 6.04
CA GLU A 18 14.96 -7.43 6.20
C GLU A 18 14.69 -5.97 6.63
N ASN A 19 13.57 -5.41 6.18
CA ASN A 19 13.07 -4.10 6.61
C ASN A 19 12.22 -4.13 7.89
N LYS A 20 12.19 -5.26 8.61
CA LYS A 20 11.38 -5.48 9.82
C LYS A 20 9.87 -5.31 9.61
N ILE A 21 9.38 -5.55 8.40
CA ILE A 21 7.96 -5.53 8.06
C ILE A 21 7.43 -6.97 8.04
N ASN A 22 6.53 -7.28 8.96
CA ASN A 22 5.89 -8.58 9.07
C ASN A 22 4.72 -8.69 8.08
N PHE A 23 4.90 -9.51 7.04
CA PHE A 23 3.90 -9.70 6.00
C PHE A 23 2.53 -10.17 6.51
N LYS A 24 2.49 -11.03 7.54
CA LYS A 24 1.21 -11.50 8.13
C LYS A 24 0.49 -10.36 8.87
N THR A 25 1.24 -9.54 9.60
CA THR A 25 0.70 -8.35 10.27
C THR A 25 0.21 -7.35 9.24
N LEU A 26 0.97 -7.12 8.17
CA LEU A 26 0.58 -6.25 7.05
C LEU A 26 -0.74 -6.69 6.42
N GLN A 27 -0.93 -7.98 6.12
CA GLN A 27 -2.19 -8.50 5.59
C GLN A 27 -3.36 -8.26 6.55
N LYS A 28 -3.18 -8.58 7.84
CA LYS A 28 -4.24 -8.35 8.86
C LYS A 28 -4.60 -6.88 8.98
N ALA A 29 -3.60 -6.00 9.05
CA ALA A 29 -3.79 -4.55 9.10
C ALA A 29 -4.56 -4.07 7.88
N THR A 30 -4.16 -4.52 6.68
CA THR A 30 -4.84 -4.21 5.41
C THR A 30 -6.30 -4.63 5.44
N VAL A 31 -6.62 -5.86 5.84
CA VAL A 31 -8.00 -6.35 5.90
C VAL A 31 -8.86 -5.55 6.88
N ILE A 32 -8.36 -5.31 8.10
CA ILE A 32 -9.09 -4.56 9.12
C ILE A 32 -9.32 -3.13 8.65
N PHE A 33 -8.25 -2.46 8.23
CA PHE A 33 -8.30 -1.09 7.73
C PHE A 33 -9.26 -0.94 6.54
N PHE A 34 -9.19 -1.87 5.58
CA PHE A 34 -10.07 -1.84 4.41
C PHE A 34 -11.55 -1.98 4.76
N ASN A 35 -11.88 -2.86 5.70
CA ASN A 35 -13.27 -3.00 6.15
C ASN A 35 -13.72 -1.79 6.99
N GLN A 36 -12.82 -1.11 7.69
CA GLN A 36 -13.11 0.12 8.43
C GLN A 36 -13.41 1.30 7.52
N ILE A 37 -12.71 1.44 6.38
CA ILE A 37 -13.00 2.51 5.40
C ILE A 37 -14.25 2.20 4.57
N GLN A 38 -14.47 0.92 4.24
CA GLN A 38 -15.55 0.49 3.36
C GLN A 38 -16.86 0.19 4.13
N LYS A 39 -17.22 1.01 5.13
CA LYS A 39 -18.27 0.85 6.19
C LYS A 39 -19.66 0.31 5.77
N ARG A 40 -19.91 0.04 4.48
CA ARG A 40 -21.21 -0.33 3.91
C ARG A 40 -21.20 -1.44 2.85
N SER A 41 -20.10 -2.16 2.61
CA SER A 41 -20.12 -3.24 1.61
C SER A 41 -20.95 -4.44 2.12
N LYS A 42 -22.19 -4.56 1.61
CA LYS A 42 -23.09 -5.70 1.82
C LYS A 42 -22.65 -6.97 1.05
N SER A 43 -21.61 -6.87 0.24
CA SER A 43 -21.10 -7.99 -0.56
C SER A 43 -19.97 -8.70 0.16
N ASN A 44 -20.01 -10.04 0.15
CA ASN A 44 -18.87 -10.87 0.49
C ASN A 44 -17.99 -10.95 -0.76
N LYS A 45 -16.97 -10.09 -0.81
CA LYS A 45 -16.01 -10.06 -1.92
C LYS A 45 -14.65 -10.49 -1.41
N HIS A 46 -13.95 -11.23 -2.24
CA HIS A 46 -12.61 -11.72 -1.96
C HIS A 46 -11.67 -11.22 -3.05
N TYR A 47 -10.58 -10.60 -2.65
CA TYR A 47 -9.58 -10.03 -3.53
C TYR A 47 -8.20 -10.61 -3.22
N ASN A 48 -7.43 -10.87 -4.27
CA ASN A 48 -6.06 -11.34 -4.16
C ASN A 48 -5.15 -10.24 -4.70
N ILE A 49 -4.34 -9.63 -3.85
CA ILE A 49 -3.47 -8.52 -4.26
C ILE A 49 -2.01 -8.94 -4.07
N GLU A 50 -1.19 -8.86 -5.11
CA GLU A 50 0.24 -9.16 -5.03
C GLU A 50 1.05 -7.90 -4.70
N VAL A 51 1.79 -7.93 -3.59
CA VAL A 51 2.79 -6.91 -3.28
C VAL A 51 4.08 -7.24 -4.02
N LYS A 52 4.54 -6.30 -4.85
CA LYS A 52 5.78 -6.35 -5.62
C LYS A 52 6.68 -5.18 -5.23
N THR A 53 7.96 -5.32 -5.53
CA THR A 53 8.94 -4.24 -5.36
C THR A 53 9.40 -3.75 -6.73
N CYS A 54 9.44 -2.44 -6.94
CA CYS A 54 10.07 -1.83 -8.12
C CYS A 54 11.47 -1.31 -7.77
N HIS A 55 12.40 -1.39 -8.74
CA HIS A 55 13.76 -0.84 -8.61
C HIS A 55 13.82 0.64 -9.00
N HIS A 56 12.70 1.36 -8.90
CA HIS A 56 12.64 2.81 -9.07
C HIS A 56 12.51 3.48 -7.69
N PRO A 57 12.98 4.72 -7.51
CA PRO A 57 12.81 5.46 -6.27
C PRO A 57 11.34 5.65 -5.89
N SER A 58 10.45 5.74 -6.89
CA SER A 58 9.00 5.84 -6.74
C SER A 58 8.32 4.46 -6.70
N SER A 59 7.22 4.38 -5.96
CA SER A 59 6.24 3.30 -6.11
C SER A 59 5.39 3.51 -7.37
N GLY A 60 4.66 2.48 -7.79
CA GLY A 60 3.71 2.61 -8.87
C GLY A 60 2.61 1.56 -8.83
N TYR A 61 1.55 1.83 -9.57
CA TYR A 61 0.43 0.92 -9.77
C TYR A 61 0.12 0.83 -11.25
N TYR A 62 -0.01 -0.41 -11.74
CA TYR A 62 -0.42 -0.68 -13.10
C TYR A 62 -1.92 -1.00 -13.09
N PHE A 63 -2.73 -0.12 -13.69
CA PHE A 63 -4.17 -0.33 -13.81
C PHE A 63 -4.47 -1.63 -14.56
N GLY A 64 -5.53 -2.32 -14.14
CA GLY A 64 -5.92 -3.63 -14.65
C GLY A 64 -5.16 -4.81 -14.03
N PHE A 65 -4.22 -4.55 -13.10
CA PHE A 65 -3.49 -5.60 -12.38
C PHE A 65 -3.79 -5.54 -10.88
N ASP A 66 -3.99 -6.69 -10.26
CA ASP A 66 -4.11 -6.83 -8.80
C ASP A 66 -2.74 -6.79 -8.12
N GLU A 67 -1.93 -5.76 -8.40
CA GLU A 67 -0.52 -5.68 -7.98
C GLU A 67 -0.17 -4.32 -7.40
N LEU A 68 0.44 -4.28 -6.21
CA LEU A 68 0.95 -3.05 -5.60
C LEU A 68 2.47 -3.02 -5.72
N HIS A 69 3.04 -2.09 -6.48
CA HIS A 69 4.49 -1.99 -6.63
C HIS A 69 5.04 -0.93 -5.68
N VAL A 70 5.56 -1.37 -4.54
CA VAL A 70 6.22 -0.49 -3.57
C VAL A 70 7.68 -0.28 -3.95
N THR A 71 8.24 0.90 -3.66
CA THR A 71 9.66 1.17 -3.90
C THR A 71 10.54 0.20 -3.13
N HIS A 72 11.59 -0.32 -3.78
CA HIS A 72 12.61 -1.12 -3.11
C HIS A 72 13.50 -0.26 -2.19
N PHE A 73 13.58 1.05 -2.45
CA PHE A 73 14.44 2.00 -1.76
C PHE A 73 13.72 2.65 -0.57
N LEU A 74 13.53 1.89 0.50
CA LEU A 74 13.04 2.44 1.79
C LEU A 74 14.14 3.17 2.57
N ASP A 75 15.37 3.03 2.11
CA ASP A 75 16.58 3.38 2.84
C ASP A 75 17.27 4.57 2.18
N GLN A 76 17.35 5.68 2.90
CA GLN A 76 18.42 6.66 2.72
C GLN A 76 19.38 6.52 3.91
N ASN A 77 20.69 6.66 3.65
CA ASN A 77 21.76 6.41 4.62
C ASN A 77 21.42 6.94 6.03
N GLY A 78 21.25 6.02 6.99
CA GLY A 78 21.03 6.32 8.41
C GLY A 78 19.57 6.38 8.89
N TRP A 79 18.58 6.05 8.07
CA TRP A 79 17.17 6.08 8.51
C TRP A 79 16.83 5.00 9.55
N SER A 80 16.04 5.39 10.56
CA SER A 80 15.50 4.49 11.57
C SER A 80 14.49 3.51 10.97
N SER A 81 14.28 2.36 11.62
CA SER A 81 13.28 1.37 11.18
C SER A 81 11.88 1.96 11.06
N ASP A 82 11.50 2.89 11.95
CA ASP A 82 10.22 3.60 11.88
C ASP A 82 10.11 4.48 10.63
N LYS A 83 11.17 5.18 10.25
CA LYS A 83 11.15 6.04 9.06
C LYS A 83 11.07 5.24 7.76
N LYS A 84 11.72 4.07 7.73
CA LYS A 84 11.56 3.10 6.64
C LYS A 84 10.13 2.60 6.55
N PHE A 85 9.53 2.28 7.70
CA PHE A 85 8.14 1.81 7.77
C PHE A 85 7.13 2.90 7.40
N ASP A 86 7.34 4.16 7.80
CA ASP A 86 6.54 5.31 7.36
C ASP A 86 6.58 5.46 5.84
N THR A 87 7.78 5.38 5.25
CA THR A 87 7.97 5.47 3.80
C THR A 87 7.26 4.33 3.08
N PHE A 88 7.48 3.09 3.54
CA PHE A 88 6.78 1.92 3.02
C PHE A 88 5.26 2.08 3.09
N THR A 89 4.74 2.54 4.23
CA THR A 89 3.30 2.69 4.44
C THR A 89 2.72 3.76 3.53
N GLY A 90 3.44 4.86 3.32
CA GLY A 90 3.05 5.89 2.35
C GLY A 90 2.86 5.31 0.95
N HIS A 91 3.90 4.67 0.43
CA HIS A 91 3.85 3.99 -0.88
C HIS A 91 2.75 2.92 -0.93
N PHE A 92 2.66 2.07 0.08
CA PHE A 92 1.68 1.00 0.13
C PHE A 92 0.23 1.52 0.09
N LEU A 93 -0.08 2.57 0.87
CA LEU A 93 -1.43 3.15 0.91
C LEU A 93 -1.77 3.94 -0.36
N HIS A 94 -0.78 4.60 -0.95
CA HIS A 94 -0.93 5.30 -2.23
C HIS A 94 -1.32 4.30 -3.32
N GLU A 95 -0.55 3.23 -3.50
CA GLU A 95 -0.87 2.20 -4.49
C GLU A 95 -2.16 1.45 -4.16
N LEU A 96 -2.42 1.17 -2.88
CA LEU A 96 -3.69 0.56 -2.46
C LEU A 96 -4.88 1.43 -2.85
N ARG A 97 -4.74 2.76 -2.80
CA ARG A 97 -5.79 3.66 -3.21
C ARG A 97 -6.02 3.62 -4.72
N HIS A 98 -4.96 3.54 -5.52
CA HIS A 98 -5.10 3.31 -6.97
C HIS A 98 -5.80 2.00 -7.28
N TRP A 99 -5.44 0.92 -6.58
CA TRP A 99 -6.14 -0.35 -6.71
C TRP A 99 -7.63 -0.24 -6.37
N ILE A 100 -8.02 0.50 -5.33
CA ILE A 100 -9.43 0.78 -4.99
C ILE A 100 -10.11 1.58 -6.12
N GLN A 101 -9.45 2.61 -6.64
CA GLN A 101 -9.97 3.45 -7.71
C GLN A 101 -10.27 2.61 -8.95
N ASP A 102 -9.36 1.72 -9.34
CA ASP A 102 -9.51 0.83 -10.48
C ASP A 102 -10.60 -0.24 -10.23
N ASN A 103 -10.43 -1.05 -9.18
CA ASN A 103 -11.19 -2.28 -9.00
C ASN A 103 -12.55 -2.10 -8.33
N MET A 104 -12.78 -0.97 -7.64
CA MET A 104 -14.02 -0.72 -6.91
C MET A 104 -14.77 0.52 -7.38
N LEU A 105 -14.05 1.57 -7.80
CA LEU A 105 -14.65 2.79 -8.33
C LEU A 105 -14.73 2.78 -9.86
N HIS A 106 -14.19 1.73 -10.51
CA HIS A 106 -14.20 1.53 -11.96
C HIS A 106 -13.63 2.75 -12.71
N VAL A 107 -12.56 3.32 -12.16
CA VAL A 107 -11.82 4.40 -12.81
C VAL A 107 -11.05 3.81 -13.99
N ALA A 108 -11.45 4.19 -15.20
CA ALA A 108 -10.73 3.77 -16.40
C ALA A 108 -9.29 4.30 -16.40
N GLU A 109 -8.33 3.44 -16.76
CA GLU A 109 -6.89 3.75 -16.87
C GLU A 109 -6.61 5.07 -17.61
N LYS A 110 -7.32 5.34 -18.71
CA LYS A 110 -7.23 6.60 -19.48
C LYS A 110 -7.46 7.89 -18.69
N ARG A 111 -7.97 7.80 -17.46
CA ARG A 111 -8.14 8.94 -16.54
C ARG A 111 -6.87 9.27 -15.76
N LEU A 112 -5.90 8.37 -15.70
CA LEU A 112 -4.50 8.67 -15.42
C LEU A 112 -3.84 9.05 -16.75
N ASN A 113 -4.06 10.29 -17.16
CA ASN A 113 -3.59 10.82 -18.44
C ASN A 113 -2.17 11.40 -18.35
N TYR A 114 -1.29 10.72 -17.62
CA TYR A 114 0.12 11.08 -17.45
C TYR A 114 1.00 9.86 -17.76
N THR A 115 2.18 10.10 -18.31
CA THR A 115 3.18 9.08 -18.64
C THR A 115 4.15 8.84 -17.48
N ASP A 116 4.93 7.75 -17.53
CA ASP A 116 6.01 7.52 -16.57
C ASP A 116 6.98 8.72 -16.50
N GLN A 117 7.25 9.35 -17.64
CA GLN A 117 8.09 10.56 -17.71
C GLN A 117 7.44 11.77 -17.04
N ASP A 118 6.11 11.88 -17.08
CA ASP A 118 5.37 12.94 -16.38
C ASP A 118 5.45 12.73 -14.86
N CYS A 119 5.42 11.48 -14.40
CA CYS A 119 5.62 11.08 -13.00
C CYS A 119 7.06 11.37 -12.53
N GLU A 120 8.07 10.94 -13.29
CA GLU A 120 9.49 11.14 -12.95
C GLU A 120 9.88 12.61 -12.86
N LYS A 121 9.27 13.46 -13.68
CA LYS A 121 9.51 14.92 -13.69
C LYS A 121 8.60 15.69 -12.75
N GLU A 122 7.73 15.00 -12.00
CA GLU A 122 6.70 15.57 -11.13
C GLU A 122 5.91 16.71 -11.79
N ASN A 123 5.62 16.59 -13.10
CA ASN A 123 5.07 17.71 -13.83
C ASN A 123 3.57 17.93 -13.52
N ASP A 124 3.04 19.05 -13.97
CA ASP A 124 1.66 19.47 -13.70
C ASP A 124 0.61 18.40 -14.09
N LYS A 125 0.84 17.62 -15.15
CA LYS A 125 -0.10 16.57 -15.56
C LYS A 125 -0.21 15.47 -14.51
N TYR A 126 0.91 15.07 -13.93
CA TYR A 126 0.95 14.11 -12.82
C TYR A 126 0.48 14.76 -11.51
N TYR A 127 1.09 15.89 -11.14
CA TYR A 127 0.86 16.55 -9.86
C TYR A 127 -0.58 17.05 -9.67
N TYR A 128 -1.26 17.47 -10.74
CA TYR A 128 -2.65 17.93 -10.68
C TYR A 128 -3.67 16.89 -11.15
N ASN A 129 -3.25 15.65 -11.45
CA ASN A 129 -4.22 14.61 -11.76
C ASN A 129 -5.13 14.35 -10.55
N LYS A 130 -6.44 14.35 -10.79
CA LYS A 130 -7.46 14.21 -9.74
C LYS A 130 -7.28 12.93 -8.92
N TRP A 131 -6.88 11.83 -9.55
CA TRP A 131 -6.73 10.52 -8.91
C TRP A 131 -5.43 10.42 -8.12
N GLU A 132 -4.36 11.08 -8.57
CA GLU A 132 -3.13 11.27 -7.78
C GLU A 132 -3.36 12.17 -6.56
N ILE A 133 -4.17 13.22 -6.72
CA ILE A 133 -4.56 14.07 -5.58
C ILE A 133 -5.36 13.24 -4.56
N ASP A 134 -6.30 12.41 -5.03
CA ASP A 134 -7.10 11.53 -4.17
C ASP A 134 -6.23 10.48 -3.47
N ALA A 135 -5.28 9.85 -4.17
CA ALA A 135 -4.33 8.90 -3.61
C ALA A 135 -3.44 9.54 -2.52
N ARG A 136 -2.84 10.71 -2.79
CA ARG A 136 -2.05 11.45 -1.79
C ARG A 136 -2.88 11.91 -0.59
N LYS A 137 -4.13 12.32 -0.82
CA LYS A 137 -5.04 12.69 0.29
C LYS A 137 -5.37 11.46 1.15
N PHE A 138 -5.64 10.33 0.52
CA PHE A 138 -5.91 9.07 1.21
C PHE A 138 -4.71 8.63 2.06
N GLU A 139 -3.51 8.64 1.47
CA GLU A 139 -2.26 8.37 2.18
C GLU A 139 -2.10 9.27 3.40
N ARG A 140 -2.14 10.60 3.20
CA ARG A 140 -1.96 11.58 4.29
C ARG A 140 -2.99 11.43 5.40
N GLN A 141 -4.23 11.10 5.05
CA GLN A 141 -5.32 10.95 6.01
C GLN A 141 -5.14 9.70 6.88
N TYR A 142 -4.75 8.57 6.27
CA TYR A 142 -4.84 7.27 6.93
C TYR A 142 -3.51 6.64 7.31
N LYS A 143 -2.37 7.17 6.85
CA LYS A 143 -1.04 6.60 7.12
C LYS A 143 -0.80 6.35 8.61
N LYS A 144 -1.05 7.37 9.45
CA LYS A 144 -0.86 7.26 10.89
C LYS A 144 -1.73 6.16 11.51
N GLU A 145 -3.04 6.17 11.19
CA GLU A 145 -3.99 5.18 11.73
C GLU A 145 -3.62 3.75 11.30
N PHE A 146 -3.15 3.59 10.07
CA PHE A 146 -2.68 2.30 9.57
C PHE A 146 -1.43 1.81 10.30
N MET A 147 -0.44 2.69 10.50
CA MET A 147 0.78 2.35 11.25
C MET A 147 0.45 1.98 12.70
N ASP A 148 -0.39 2.78 13.38
CA ASP A 148 -0.82 2.51 14.76
C ASP A 148 -1.50 1.13 14.85
N LEU A 149 -2.41 0.82 13.92
CA LEU A 149 -3.05 -0.49 13.83
C LEU A 149 -2.01 -1.61 13.61
N TYR A 150 -1.05 -1.41 12.73
CA TYR A 150 0.01 -2.39 12.47
C TYR A 150 0.81 -2.71 13.73
N TYR A 151 1.28 -1.69 14.46
CA TYR A 151 2.07 -1.88 15.68
C TYR A 151 1.27 -2.54 16.81
N VAL A 152 -0.02 -2.23 16.94
CA VAL A 152 -0.93 -2.92 17.87
C VAL A 152 -1.00 -4.41 17.53
N LEU A 153 -1.22 -4.76 16.26
CA LEU A 153 -1.31 -6.15 15.82
C LEU A 153 0.02 -6.91 15.97
N GLU A 154 1.14 -6.23 15.74
CA GLU A 154 2.48 -6.78 15.95
C GLU A 154 2.71 -7.09 17.43
N THR A 155 2.40 -6.16 18.32
CA THR A 155 2.50 -6.33 19.78
C THR A 155 1.61 -7.46 20.29
N LEU A 156 0.39 -7.59 19.77
CA LEU A 156 -0.52 -8.70 20.12
C LEU A 156 -0.01 -10.04 19.60
N SER A 157 0.67 -10.05 18.45
CA SER A 157 1.22 -11.27 17.86
C SER A 157 2.48 -11.74 18.59
N SER A 158 3.31 -10.83 19.10
CA SER A 158 4.52 -11.15 19.87
C SER A 158 4.20 -11.65 21.29
N LYS A 159 3.12 -11.16 21.90
CA LYS A 159 2.67 -11.61 23.24
C LYS A 159 2.16 -13.05 23.30
N LYS A 160 1.86 -13.69 22.16
CA LYS A 160 1.40 -15.10 22.12
C LYS A 160 2.49 -16.16 22.39
N LEU A 161 3.72 -15.76 22.72
CA LEU A 161 4.86 -16.66 23.00
C LEU A 161 5.08 -16.99 24.49
N PHE A 162 4.20 -16.56 25.40
CA PHE A 162 4.38 -16.73 26.86
C PHE A 162 3.23 -17.45 27.58
N TYR A 163 2.47 -18.31 26.88
CA TYR A 163 1.51 -19.22 27.51
C TYR A 163 1.70 -20.64 26.99
#